data_AF-A0A0A9DYP5-F1
#
_entry.id   AF-A0A0A9DYP5-F1
#
_cell.length_a   1.000
_cell.length_b   1.000
_cell.length_c   1.000
_cell.angle_alpha   90.00
_cell.angle_beta   90.00
_cell.angle_gamma   90.00
#
_symmetry.space_group_name_H-M   'P 1'
#
loop_
_entity.id
_entity.type
_entity.pdbx_description
1 polymer ?
#
loop_
_entity_poly.entity_id
_entity_poly.type
_entity_poly.pdbx_seq_one_letter_code
_entity_poly.pdbx_strand_id
1 'polypeptide(L)'
;MGMLALLRLMSMKRRQRTQDGGSTASSPAKRKGSPCRHGGNSGGTKRMKSHLTLDSLPQDVLQQIVALLPMQDAARTACVSRQLLLSWRHYPELEFSAKTLALDEQHTCIQGQMASDFIRRIDGAIQKRAGIWVKRLRFELHFLRRVRGHHINHWLDAATSRIEELTLKLPRDDEMKYRFPCKLFFDEKGCSIQSICLYACAFRPEQGSCSFRSLKRVQFSWVHITTEESWLFLSNSPALEHLELEYCHEIACLRIPCTLQLLNFLRVGRCNMLQTIENDAPNLSTFHYEGPIIQFTLGDSLQLKDVNISIYPWFNLFDYARKELPTVAPNLETLFLMSADEVGDFYPLSIVPHEKFLHLKFLELAIVGPRSEISYHFQYFSLVTFLNASPALETFILHVEESAVQKSHLVIDPSKLVELPRHCHQNIKHVKITGFCPITELVEMIFYILENAASLQCLTLDNRIHGFEKVSVARIAQDTGTRDYQEWQNNFGDNEEFLQYMRRQDPNPYWQAYISHIAIKKYILGRVPSSVELKILGAPPDEIISSLSASEGWWNKQTCTLAGW
;
A
#
# COMPACT_ATOMS: atom_id res chain seq x y z
N MET A 1 26.37 -19.92 0.51
CA MET A 1 26.96 -21.26 0.21
C MET A 1 26.24 -22.44 0.88
N GLY A 2 25.67 -22.32 2.09
CA GLY A 2 25.01 -23.44 2.79
C GLY A 2 23.64 -23.87 2.23
N MET A 3 22.84 -22.95 1.70
CA MET A 3 21.49 -23.22 1.18
C MET A 3 21.49 -24.11 -0.08
N LEU A 4 22.50 -23.93 -0.95
CA LEU A 4 22.73 -24.77 -2.14
C LEU A 4 23.17 -26.20 -1.79
N ALA A 5 23.87 -26.38 -0.66
CA ALA A 5 24.25 -27.71 -0.18
C ALA A 5 23.04 -28.48 0.39
N LEU A 6 22.11 -27.78 1.06
CA LEU A 6 20.83 -28.33 1.50
C LEU A 6 19.95 -28.74 0.32
N LEU A 7 19.82 -27.89 -0.71
CA LEU A 7 19.10 -28.21 -1.95
C LEU A 7 19.68 -29.44 -2.67
N ARG A 8 21.01 -29.59 -2.68
CA ARG A 8 21.69 -30.77 -3.26
C ARG A 8 21.42 -32.05 -2.47
N LEU A 9 21.44 -32.01 -1.13
CA LEU A 9 21.08 -33.16 -0.28
C LEU A 9 19.62 -33.60 -0.47
N MET A 10 18.71 -32.63 -0.66
CA MET A 10 17.29 -32.90 -0.92
C MET A 10 17.04 -33.54 -2.30
N SER A 11 17.82 -33.17 -3.33
CA SER A 11 17.76 -33.77 -4.66
C SER A 11 18.27 -35.22 -4.67
N MET A 12 19.32 -35.54 -3.90
CA MET A 12 19.91 -36.88 -3.86
C MET A 12 19.00 -37.93 -3.20
N LYS A 13 18.26 -37.57 -2.14
CA LYS A 13 17.29 -38.50 -1.51
C LYS A 13 16.07 -38.78 -2.39
N ARG A 14 15.74 -37.91 -3.36
CA ARG A 14 14.64 -38.12 -4.31
C ARG A 14 14.97 -39.21 -5.34
N ARG A 15 16.25 -39.39 -5.70
CA ARG A 15 16.71 -40.46 -6.61
C ARG A 15 16.74 -41.84 -5.95
N GLN A 16 16.98 -41.93 -4.64
CA GLN A 16 16.99 -43.22 -3.93
C GLN A 16 15.59 -43.80 -3.70
N ARG A 17 14.52 -42.99 -3.71
CA ARG A 17 13.13 -43.50 -3.56
C ARG A 17 12.47 -43.93 -4.88
N THR A 18 13.00 -43.55 -6.04
CA THR A 18 12.49 -43.99 -7.34
C THR A 18 13.18 -45.24 -7.89
N GLN A 19 14.20 -45.78 -7.20
CA GLN A 19 14.90 -47.00 -7.60
C GLN A 19 14.49 -48.26 -6.82
N ASP A 20 13.56 -48.15 -5.87
CA ASP A 20 13.15 -49.29 -5.00
C ASP A 20 11.71 -49.76 -5.27
N GLY A 21 11.39 -49.90 -6.56
CA GLY A 21 10.10 -50.40 -7.04
C GLY A 21 10.24 -51.12 -8.38
N GLY A 22 10.62 -52.40 -8.34
CA GLY A 22 10.69 -53.24 -9.55
C GLY A 22 11.25 -54.65 -9.36
N SER A 23 10.37 -55.58 -8.98
CA SER A 23 10.29 -56.98 -9.45
C SER A 23 11.07 -58.15 -8.78
N THR A 24 10.25 -59.07 -8.24
CA THR A 24 10.23 -60.55 -8.36
C THR A 24 11.17 -61.48 -7.55
N ALA A 25 10.54 -62.15 -6.57
CA ALA A 25 10.47 -63.61 -6.31
C ALA A 25 11.73 -64.46 -5.98
N SER A 26 11.75 -64.89 -4.71
CA SER A 26 12.08 -66.23 -4.14
C SER A 26 13.39 -66.96 -4.48
N SER A 27 14.28 -67.11 -3.49
CA SER A 27 14.54 -68.37 -2.72
C SER A 27 15.89 -68.31 -1.95
N PRO A 28 16.05 -68.90 -0.75
CA PRO A 28 17.30 -68.83 0.02
C PRO A 28 18.06 -70.16 0.05
N ALA A 29 19.38 -70.14 -0.21
CA ALA A 29 20.25 -71.29 0.05
C ALA A 29 21.67 -70.89 0.49
N LYS A 30 21.93 -71.15 1.79
CA LYS A 30 23.15 -71.66 2.47
C LYS A 30 24.59 -71.41 1.90
N ARG A 31 25.39 -70.80 2.79
CA ARG A 31 26.71 -71.19 3.37
C ARG A 31 28.01 -71.22 2.53
N LYS A 32 29.07 -70.90 3.31
CA LYS A 32 30.55 -71.01 3.13
C LYS A 32 31.18 -69.78 2.42
N GLY A 33 32.18 -69.08 2.94
CA GLY A 33 33.14 -69.35 4.01
C GLY A 33 34.55 -69.38 3.43
N SER A 34 35.33 -68.29 3.56
CA SER A 34 36.74 -68.29 4.02
C SER A 34 37.45 -66.94 3.75
N PRO A 35 38.49 -66.60 4.54
CA PRO A 35 39.13 -65.27 4.58
C PRO A 35 40.60 -65.26 4.11
N CYS A 36 41.13 -64.14 3.60
CA CYS A 36 42.57 -63.82 3.52
C CYS A 36 42.70 -62.29 3.31
N ARG A 37 43.06 -61.48 4.32
CA ARG A 37 44.39 -61.06 4.82
C ARG A 37 45.30 -60.29 3.84
N HIS A 38 45.49 -59.02 4.23
CA HIS A 38 46.65 -58.11 4.17
C HIS A 38 47.31 -57.71 2.84
N GLY A 39 47.43 -56.38 2.69
CA GLY A 39 48.58 -55.74 2.06
C GLY A 39 48.30 -54.31 1.60
N GLY A 40 49.10 -53.34 2.06
CA GLY A 40 49.31 -52.09 1.32
C GLY A 40 48.74 -50.82 1.95
N ASN A 41 49.49 -50.26 2.89
CA ASN A 41 49.36 -48.88 3.34
C ASN A 41 49.82 -47.95 2.21
N SER A 42 48.95 -47.08 1.68
CA SER A 42 49.36 -45.94 0.87
C SER A 42 48.59 -44.70 1.32
N GLY A 43 49.33 -43.77 1.93
CA GLY A 43 48.84 -42.53 2.49
C GLY A 43 48.12 -41.67 1.46
N GLY A 44 46.80 -41.62 1.57
CA GLY A 44 46.00 -40.52 1.07
C GLY A 44 45.67 -39.63 2.26
N THR A 45 46.21 -38.42 2.30
CA THR A 45 45.75 -37.35 3.21
C THR A 45 44.24 -37.23 3.09
N LYS A 46 43.51 -37.80 4.06
CA LYS A 46 42.08 -37.54 4.23
C LYS A 46 41.95 -36.06 4.51
N ARG A 47 41.60 -35.30 3.47
CA ARG A 47 40.98 -33.99 3.62
C ARG A 47 39.70 -34.23 4.41
N MET A 48 39.78 -34.15 5.73
CA MET A 48 38.64 -34.26 6.63
C MET A 48 37.80 -33.02 6.37
N LYS A 49 36.97 -33.06 5.32
CA LYS A 49 35.82 -32.17 5.24
C LYS A 49 34.96 -32.62 6.43
N SER A 50 35.09 -31.92 7.54
CA SER A 50 34.08 -31.89 8.57
C SER A 50 32.81 -31.40 7.90
N HIS A 51 32.07 -32.32 7.30
CA HIS A 51 30.68 -32.08 6.94
C HIS A 51 30.04 -31.74 8.27
N LEU A 52 29.74 -30.45 8.50
CA LEU A 52 28.90 -30.01 9.59
C LEU A 52 27.60 -30.79 9.44
N THR A 53 27.47 -31.88 10.19
CA THR A 53 26.24 -32.64 10.27
C THR A 53 25.27 -31.77 11.02
N LEU A 54 24.17 -31.37 10.39
CA LEU A 54 23.14 -30.57 11.06
C LEU A 54 22.69 -31.24 12.37
N ASP A 55 22.76 -32.57 12.44
CA ASP A 55 22.40 -33.38 13.61
C ASP A 55 23.34 -33.23 14.82
N SER A 56 24.51 -32.58 14.66
CA SER A 56 25.46 -32.29 15.76
C SER A 56 25.31 -30.90 16.34
N LEU A 57 24.39 -30.06 15.82
CA LEU A 57 24.11 -28.74 16.39
C LEU A 57 23.14 -28.86 17.58
N PRO A 58 23.29 -28.04 18.62
CA PRO A 58 22.33 -28.00 19.71
C PRO A 58 20.96 -27.49 19.24
N GLN A 59 19.91 -27.91 19.94
CA GLN A 59 18.52 -27.79 19.50
C GLN A 59 18.05 -26.34 19.35
N ASP A 60 18.58 -25.44 20.18
CA ASP A 60 18.37 -24.00 20.16
C ASP A 60 18.88 -23.35 18.86
N VAL A 61 20.09 -23.72 18.43
CA VAL A 61 20.69 -23.27 17.16
C VAL A 61 19.89 -23.80 15.98
N LEU A 62 19.44 -25.07 16.04
CA LEU A 62 18.57 -25.64 15.01
C LEU A 62 17.22 -24.94 14.94
N GLN A 63 16.63 -24.56 16.08
CA GLN A 63 15.39 -23.79 16.12
C GLN A 63 15.56 -22.42 15.48
N GLN A 64 16.66 -21.71 15.79
CA GLN A 64 16.96 -20.42 15.15
C GLN A 64 17.14 -20.55 13.64
N ILE A 65 17.90 -21.55 13.17
CA ILE A 65 18.09 -21.79 11.74
C ILE A 65 16.75 -22.07 11.06
N VAL A 66 15.93 -22.96 11.63
CA VAL A 66 14.62 -23.32 11.07
C VAL A 66 13.66 -22.13 11.10
N ALA A 67 13.70 -21.28 12.13
CA ALA A 67 12.88 -20.07 12.25
C ALA A 67 13.18 -19.00 11.19
N LEU A 68 14.35 -19.04 10.55
CA LEU A 68 14.73 -18.13 9.45
C LEU A 68 14.27 -18.63 8.08
N LEU A 69 13.81 -19.88 7.97
CA LEU A 69 13.34 -20.44 6.70
C LEU A 69 11.86 -20.07 6.48
N PRO A 70 11.40 -19.88 5.22
CA PRO A 70 9.97 -19.80 4.93
C PRO A 70 9.23 -21.00 5.49
N MET A 71 7.99 -20.81 5.95
CA MET A 71 7.21 -21.85 6.63
C MET A 71 7.18 -23.18 5.87
N GLN A 72 7.00 -23.16 4.54
CA GLN A 72 6.98 -24.37 3.72
C GLN A 72 8.32 -25.12 3.71
N ASP A 73 9.44 -24.39 3.69
CA ASP A 73 10.76 -24.98 3.71
C ASP A 73 11.11 -25.49 5.10
N ALA A 74 10.75 -24.75 6.15
CA ALA A 74 10.82 -25.21 7.53
C ALA A 74 10.03 -26.53 7.70
N ALA A 75 8.81 -26.62 7.16
CA ALA A 75 8.01 -27.85 7.15
C ALA A 75 8.70 -29.00 6.40
N ARG A 76 9.35 -28.72 5.26
CA ARG A 76 10.10 -29.73 4.49
C ARG A 76 11.32 -30.23 5.25
N THR A 77 12.02 -29.36 5.99
CA THR A 77 13.17 -29.78 6.80
C THR A 77 12.79 -30.79 7.88
N ALA A 78 11.55 -30.74 8.39
CA ALA A 78 11.02 -31.70 9.35
C ALA A 78 11.02 -33.16 8.85
N CYS A 79 11.04 -33.37 7.52
CA CYS A 79 11.10 -34.71 6.92
C CYS A 79 12.52 -35.31 6.92
N VAL A 80 13.54 -34.53 7.28
CA VAL A 80 14.95 -34.94 7.14
C VAL A 80 15.47 -35.64 8.39
N SER A 81 15.12 -35.16 9.58
CA SER A 81 15.53 -35.75 10.87
C SER A 81 14.51 -35.49 11.98
N ARG A 82 14.57 -36.28 13.06
CA ARG A 82 13.69 -36.13 14.23
C ARG A 82 13.94 -34.82 14.99
N GLN A 83 15.19 -34.34 15.04
CA GLN A 83 15.53 -33.05 15.66
C GLN A 83 14.91 -31.88 14.88
N LEU A 84 14.98 -31.91 13.54
CA LEU A 84 14.33 -30.90 12.70
C LEU A 84 12.81 -30.94 12.80
N LEU A 85 12.21 -32.13 12.97
CA LEU A 85 10.80 -32.26 13.28
C LEU A 85 10.43 -31.59 14.61
N LEU A 86 11.27 -31.70 15.64
CA LEU A 86 11.07 -31.01 16.91
C LEU A 86 11.23 -29.49 16.76
N SER A 87 12.21 -29.03 15.97
CA SER A 87 12.39 -27.60 15.65
C SER A 87 11.18 -27.03 14.92
N TRP A 88 10.65 -27.76 13.93
CA TRP A 88 9.44 -27.38 13.20
C TRP A 88 8.21 -27.26 14.10
N ARG A 89 8.06 -28.15 15.10
CA ARG A 89 6.94 -28.05 16.05
C ARG A 89 6.95 -26.75 16.86
N HIS A 90 8.13 -26.18 17.12
CA HIS A 90 8.34 -24.91 17.83
C HIS A 90 8.55 -23.72 16.87
N TYR A 91 8.26 -23.90 15.58
CA TYR A 91 8.43 -22.84 14.60
C TYR A 91 7.47 -21.68 14.91
N PRO A 92 7.98 -20.45 15.06
CA PRO A 92 7.27 -19.35 15.73
C PRO A 92 6.15 -18.72 14.88
N GLU A 93 6.01 -19.11 13.62
CA GLU A 93 5.09 -18.47 12.68
C GLU A 93 4.23 -19.50 11.94
N LEU A 94 2.93 -19.26 11.86
CA LEU A 94 2.03 -20.09 11.08
C LEU A 94 1.26 -19.19 10.13
N GLU A 95 1.45 -19.42 8.83
CA GLU A 95 0.74 -18.71 7.77
C GLU A 95 -0.05 -19.71 6.93
N PHE A 96 -1.36 -19.50 6.85
CA PHE A 96 -2.28 -20.24 6.01
C PHE A 96 -2.84 -19.29 4.95
N SER A 97 -2.24 -19.34 3.76
CA SER A 97 -2.59 -18.55 2.58
C SER A 97 -2.72 -19.48 1.36
N ALA A 98 -3.21 -18.96 0.23
CA ALA A 98 -3.31 -19.75 -1.00
C ALA A 98 -1.94 -20.37 -1.37
N LYS A 99 -0.88 -19.57 -1.26
CA LYS A 99 0.50 -19.98 -1.49
C LYS A 99 0.95 -21.08 -0.54
N THR A 100 0.74 -20.91 0.78
CA THR A 100 1.24 -21.91 1.74
C THR A 100 0.51 -23.24 1.64
N LEU A 101 -0.74 -23.23 1.17
CA LEU A 101 -1.58 -24.40 0.95
C LEU A 101 -1.39 -25.06 -0.43
N ALA A 102 -0.46 -24.55 -1.25
CA ALA A 102 -0.11 -25.04 -2.58
C ALA A 102 -1.28 -24.95 -3.58
N LEU A 103 -1.93 -23.79 -3.60
CA LEU A 103 -2.84 -23.41 -4.68
C LEU A 103 -2.06 -22.72 -5.80
N ASP A 104 -2.36 -23.11 -7.04
CA ASP A 104 -1.95 -22.35 -8.21
C ASP A 104 -2.73 -21.03 -8.23
N GLU A 105 -2.07 -19.93 -8.63
CA GLU A 105 -2.56 -18.54 -8.53
C GLU A 105 -3.86 -18.25 -9.34
N GLN A 106 -4.41 -19.25 -10.02
CA GLN A 106 -5.58 -19.13 -10.89
C GLN A 106 -6.94 -19.35 -10.18
N HIS A 107 -6.96 -19.70 -8.89
CA HIS A 107 -8.20 -20.01 -8.17
C HIS A 107 -8.65 -18.88 -7.24
N THR A 108 -9.58 -18.06 -7.70
CA THR A 108 -10.36 -17.14 -6.87
C THR A 108 -11.69 -17.82 -6.52
N CYS A 109 -12.06 -17.90 -5.24
CA CYS A 109 -13.33 -18.49 -4.75
C CYS A 109 -13.44 -20.03 -4.79
N ILE A 110 -12.67 -20.72 -3.94
CA ILE A 110 -12.69 -22.19 -3.80
C ILE A 110 -13.87 -22.64 -2.92
N GLN A 111 -14.55 -23.71 -3.35
CA GLN A 111 -15.70 -24.30 -2.65
C GLN A 111 -15.71 -25.83 -2.67
N GLY A 112 -16.68 -26.43 -1.99
CA GLY A 112 -16.92 -27.87 -2.02
C GLY A 112 -15.79 -28.69 -1.39
N GLN A 113 -15.42 -29.79 -2.06
CA GLN A 113 -14.45 -30.76 -1.54
C GLN A 113 -13.05 -30.14 -1.37
N MET A 114 -12.63 -29.30 -2.31
CA MET A 114 -11.33 -28.64 -2.25
C MET A 114 -11.23 -27.70 -1.03
N ALA A 115 -12.26 -26.90 -0.76
CA ALA A 115 -12.32 -26.08 0.45
C ALA A 115 -12.27 -26.93 1.74
N SER A 116 -12.99 -28.05 1.74
CA SER A 116 -13.01 -28.98 2.89
C SER A 116 -11.65 -29.61 3.15
N ASP A 117 -10.90 -29.95 2.09
CA ASP A 117 -9.54 -30.46 2.21
C ASP A 117 -8.57 -29.41 2.79
N PHE A 118 -8.71 -28.14 2.43
CA PHE A 118 -7.92 -27.07 3.04
C PHE A 118 -8.22 -26.89 4.52
N ILE A 119 -9.50 -26.82 4.89
CA ILE A 119 -9.93 -26.75 6.29
C ILE A 119 -9.33 -27.92 7.08
N ARG A 120 -9.40 -29.15 6.55
CA ARG A 120 -8.81 -30.34 7.18
C ARG A 120 -7.29 -30.26 7.31
N ARG A 121 -6.59 -29.69 6.33
CA ARG A 121 -5.13 -29.47 6.40
C ARG A 121 -4.77 -28.47 7.50
N ILE A 122 -5.53 -27.38 7.61
CA ILE A 122 -5.38 -26.37 8.68
C ILE A 122 -5.64 -27.01 10.04
N ASP A 123 -6.78 -27.71 10.20
CA ASP A 123 -7.13 -28.46 11.42
C ASP A 123 -5.99 -29.40 11.83
N GLY A 124 -5.49 -30.22 10.90
CA GLY A 124 -4.40 -31.16 11.17
C GLY A 124 -3.06 -30.48 11.49
N ALA A 125 -2.81 -29.28 10.98
CA ALA A 125 -1.60 -28.51 11.29
C ALA A 125 -1.68 -27.89 12.70
N ILE A 126 -2.84 -27.34 13.06
CA ILE A 126 -3.08 -26.70 14.36
C ILE A 126 -3.16 -27.74 15.48
N GLN A 127 -3.88 -28.84 15.28
CA GLN A 127 -3.99 -29.91 16.30
C GLN A 127 -2.62 -30.50 16.67
N LYS A 128 -1.71 -30.64 15.72
CA LYS A 128 -0.34 -31.14 15.97
C LYS A 128 0.52 -30.17 16.78
N ARG A 129 0.07 -28.93 16.95
CA ARG A 129 0.77 -27.83 17.61
C ARG A 129 -0.01 -27.24 18.78
N ALA A 130 -1.14 -27.84 19.16
CA ALA A 130 -1.95 -27.38 20.28
C ALA A 130 -1.11 -27.30 21.56
N GLY A 131 -1.10 -26.12 22.20
CA GLY A 131 -0.31 -25.85 23.42
C GLY A 131 1.19 -25.60 23.18
N ILE A 132 1.65 -25.49 21.93
CA ILE A 132 3.02 -25.11 21.59
C ILE A 132 3.06 -23.64 21.17
N TRP A 133 4.14 -22.94 21.54
CA TRP A 133 4.32 -21.51 21.29
C TRP A 133 4.24 -21.15 19.80
N VAL A 134 3.31 -20.26 19.45
CA VAL A 134 3.22 -19.60 18.13
C VAL A 134 3.21 -18.10 18.38
N LYS A 135 4.25 -17.41 17.93
CA LYS A 135 4.39 -15.96 18.06
C LYS A 135 3.46 -15.22 17.07
N ARG A 136 3.44 -15.68 15.82
CA ARG A 136 2.66 -15.08 14.72
C ARG A 136 1.73 -16.10 14.09
N LEU A 137 0.44 -15.78 14.03
CA LEU A 137 -0.58 -16.63 13.43
C LEU A 137 -1.35 -15.84 12.37
N ARG A 138 -1.31 -16.30 11.12
CA ARG A 138 -1.93 -15.65 9.98
C ARG A 138 -2.83 -16.61 9.22
N PHE A 139 -4.09 -16.22 9.09
CA PHE A 139 -5.11 -16.87 8.28
C PHE A 139 -5.50 -15.91 7.16
N GLU A 140 -5.02 -16.17 5.94
CA GLU A 140 -5.38 -15.41 4.75
C GLU A 140 -6.33 -16.24 3.87
N LEU A 141 -7.58 -16.32 4.31
CA LEU A 141 -8.58 -17.26 3.81
C LEU A 141 -9.58 -16.63 2.83
N HIS A 142 -9.34 -15.38 2.39
CA HIS A 142 -10.20 -14.63 1.47
C HIS A 142 -10.45 -15.35 0.12
N PHE A 143 -9.59 -16.29 -0.26
CA PHE A 143 -9.75 -17.12 -1.46
C PHE A 143 -10.80 -18.23 -1.32
N LEU A 144 -11.21 -18.59 -0.10
CA LEU A 144 -12.29 -19.55 0.13
C LEU A 144 -13.64 -18.87 -0.11
N ARG A 145 -14.65 -19.61 -0.57
CA ARG A 145 -16.00 -19.06 -0.68
C ARG A 145 -16.65 -18.81 0.68
N ARG A 146 -16.41 -19.72 1.64
CA ARG A 146 -16.98 -19.66 2.98
C ARG A 146 -16.17 -20.51 3.94
N VAL A 147 -16.00 -20.00 5.16
CA VAL A 147 -15.46 -20.75 6.30
C VAL A 147 -16.48 -20.70 7.43
N ARG A 148 -16.83 -21.84 8.01
CA ARG A 148 -17.76 -21.87 9.14
C ARG A 148 -17.06 -21.37 10.41
N GLY A 149 -17.72 -20.50 11.17
CA GLY A 149 -17.16 -19.86 12.35
C GLY A 149 -16.61 -20.81 13.42
N HIS A 150 -17.20 -22.01 13.57
CA HIS A 150 -16.72 -22.98 14.56
C HIS A 150 -15.31 -23.51 14.25
N HIS A 151 -14.92 -23.63 12.96
CA HIS A 151 -13.55 -24.02 12.61
C HIS A 151 -12.57 -22.94 13.06
N ILE A 152 -12.89 -21.67 12.79
CA ILE A 152 -12.06 -20.53 13.16
C ILE A 152 -11.94 -20.43 14.68
N ASN A 153 -13.05 -20.54 15.42
CA ASN A 153 -13.03 -20.52 16.88
C ASN A 153 -12.18 -21.65 17.45
N HIS A 154 -12.31 -22.86 16.91
CA HIS A 154 -11.50 -24.00 17.31
C HIS A 154 -10.00 -23.76 17.05
N TRP A 155 -9.64 -23.16 15.90
CA TRP A 155 -8.26 -22.80 15.58
C TRP A 155 -7.69 -21.76 16.54
N LEU A 156 -8.45 -20.69 16.81
CA LEU A 156 -8.05 -19.63 17.73
C LEU A 156 -7.90 -20.18 19.16
N ASP A 157 -8.87 -20.97 19.63
CA ASP A 157 -8.83 -21.59 20.95
C ASP A 157 -7.63 -22.55 21.08
N ALA A 158 -7.33 -23.36 20.07
CA ALA A 158 -6.17 -24.25 20.07
C ALA A 158 -4.81 -23.52 20.04
N ALA A 159 -4.79 -22.30 19.52
CA ALA A 159 -3.60 -21.48 19.38
C ALA A 159 -3.41 -20.45 20.52
N THR A 160 -4.33 -20.38 21.49
CA THR A 160 -4.35 -19.36 22.57
C THR A 160 -3.07 -19.25 23.42
N SER A 161 -2.11 -20.19 23.32
CA SER A 161 -0.83 -20.06 24.01
C SER A 161 0.11 -19.04 23.35
N ARG A 162 0.17 -17.82 23.91
CA ARG A 162 1.20 -16.79 23.67
C ARG A 162 1.33 -16.26 22.22
N ILE A 163 0.20 -16.00 21.56
CA ILE A 163 0.19 -15.26 20.28
C ILE A 163 0.52 -13.80 20.54
N GLU A 164 1.44 -13.23 19.76
CA GLU A 164 1.77 -11.81 19.77
C GLU A 164 1.16 -11.09 18.56
N GLU A 165 1.09 -11.75 17.40
CA GLU A 165 0.49 -11.17 16.20
C GLU A 165 -0.55 -12.12 15.59
N LEU A 166 -1.76 -11.62 15.40
CA LEU A 166 -2.87 -12.35 14.81
C LEU A 166 -3.35 -11.65 13.53
N THR A 167 -3.42 -12.39 12.43
CA THR A 167 -4.07 -11.94 11.19
C THR A 167 -5.18 -12.91 10.82
N LEU A 168 -6.38 -12.38 10.60
CA LEU A 168 -7.54 -13.15 10.19
C LEU A 168 -8.24 -12.41 9.05
N LYS A 169 -7.96 -12.83 7.81
CA LYS A 169 -8.62 -12.34 6.61
C LYS A 169 -9.59 -13.37 6.08
N LEU A 170 -10.88 -13.13 6.26
CA LEU A 170 -11.95 -14.04 5.88
C LEU A 170 -12.51 -13.72 4.49
N PRO A 171 -13.22 -14.67 3.85
CA PRO A 171 -14.03 -14.38 2.68
C PRO A 171 -15.04 -13.28 2.97
N ARG A 172 -15.22 -12.36 2.04
CA ARG A 172 -16.29 -11.37 2.11
C ARG A 172 -17.63 -12.10 1.92
N ASP A 173 -18.48 -12.00 2.93
CA ASP A 173 -19.88 -12.41 2.94
C ASP A 173 -20.68 -11.13 3.21
N ASP A 174 -21.71 -10.84 2.42
CA ASP A 174 -22.51 -9.60 2.54
C ASP A 174 -23.14 -9.42 3.94
N GLU A 175 -23.31 -10.50 4.69
CA GLU A 175 -23.84 -10.46 6.05
C GLU A 175 -22.76 -10.44 7.15
N MET A 176 -21.47 -10.55 6.79
CA MET A 176 -20.32 -10.60 7.72
C MET A 176 -20.58 -11.43 8.99
N LYS A 177 -21.19 -12.62 8.83
CA LYS A 177 -21.82 -13.38 9.94
C LYS A 177 -20.85 -13.82 11.05
N TYR A 178 -19.55 -13.87 10.77
CA TYR A 178 -18.57 -14.33 11.75
C TYR A 178 -18.26 -13.25 12.78
N ARG A 179 -18.53 -13.55 14.06
CA ARG A 179 -18.15 -12.71 15.20
C ARG A 179 -16.81 -13.15 15.73
N PHE A 180 -15.85 -12.23 15.74
CA PHE A 180 -14.53 -12.45 16.31
C PHE A 180 -14.62 -12.67 17.84
N PRO A 181 -13.97 -13.70 18.39
CA PRO A 181 -14.07 -14.04 19.80
C PRO A 181 -13.19 -13.12 20.67
N CYS A 182 -13.74 -12.00 21.13
CA CYS A 182 -13.04 -11.03 22.01
C CYS A 182 -12.54 -11.63 23.34
N LYS A 183 -13.06 -12.81 23.76
CA LYS A 183 -12.56 -13.63 24.88
C LYS A 183 -11.06 -13.96 24.81
N LEU A 184 -10.41 -13.78 23.65
CA LEU A 184 -8.97 -13.88 23.49
C LEU A 184 -8.19 -12.80 24.26
N PHE A 185 -8.86 -11.70 24.61
CA PHE A 185 -8.29 -10.53 25.30
C PHE A 185 -8.68 -10.44 26.78
N PHE A 186 -9.15 -11.53 27.38
CA PHE A 186 -9.47 -11.55 28.81
C PHE A 186 -8.19 -11.69 29.64
N ASP A 187 -8.04 -10.85 30.67
CA ASP A 187 -6.83 -10.73 31.52
C ASP A 187 -6.43 -12.07 32.18
N GLU A 188 -7.41 -12.92 32.50
CA GLU A 188 -7.20 -14.23 33.13
C GLU A 188 -6.27 -15.15 32.32
N LYS A 189 -6.13 -14.92 31.01
CA LYS A 189 -5.30 -15.74 30.11
C LYS A 189 -3.91 -15.17 29.86
N GLY A 190 -3.58 -13.98 30.40
CA GLY A 190 -2.29 -13.31 30.14
C GLY A 190 -2.12 -12.98 28.65
N CYS A 191 -3.01 -12.15 28.09
CA CYS A 191 -3.02 -11.83 26.66
C CYS A 191 -1.74 -11.11 26.23
N SER A 192 -0.98 -11.76 25.34
CA SER A 192 0.25 -11.24 24.75
C SER A 192 0.06 -10.60 23.37
N ILE A 193 -1.17 -10.51 22.87
CA ILE A 193 -1.44 -10.02 21.52
C ILE A 193 -1.12 -8.52 21.45
N GLN A 194 -0.12 -8.20 20.63
CA GLN A 194 0.36 -6.85 20.37
C GLN A 194 -0.11 -6.32 19.02
N SER A 195 -0.41 -7.19 18.05
CA SER A 195 -0.90 -6.79 16.73
C SER A 195 -2.09 -7.63 16.31
N ILE A 196 -3.15 -6.97 15.86
CA ILE A 196 -4.31 -7.63 15.26
C ILE A 196 -4.65 -7.04 13.90
N CYS A 197 -4.83 -7.91 12.91
CA CYS A 197 -5.32 -7.57 11.58
C CYS A 197 -6.57 -8.40 11.29
N LEU A 198 -7.72 -7.75 11.14
CA LEU A 198 -9.00 -8.40 10.86
C LEU A 198 -9.56 -7.92 9.52
N TYR A 199 -10.05 -8.87 8.72
CA TYR A 199 -10.77 -8.58 7.49
C TYR A 199 -12.04 -9.41 7.35
N ALA A 200 -13.15 -8.74 6.99
CA ALA A 200 -14.48 -9.33 6.76
C ALA A 200 -15.06 -10.11 7.95
N CYS A 201 -15.22 -9.46 9.10
CA CYS A 201 -15.84 -10.04 10.30
C CYS A 201 -16.49 -8.98 11.21
N ALA A 202 -17.27 -9.39 12.20
CA ALA A 202 -17.75 -8.51 13.26
C ALA A 202 -16.81 -8.51 14.47
N PHE A 203 -16.43 -7.33 14.96
CA PHE A 203 -15.63 -7.15 16.18
C PHE A 203 -16.47 -6.45 17.24
N ARG A 204 -16.80 -7.19 18.30
CA ARG A 204 -17.83 -6.82 19.28
C ARG A 204 -17.27 -6.94 20.70
N PRO A 205 -16.51 -5.94 21.18
CA PRO A 205 -15.96 -5.94 22.54
C PRO A 205 -17.09 -5.79 23.56
N GLU A 206 -17.09 -6.66 24.59
CA GLU A 206 -18.07 -6.60 25.68
C GLU A 206 -17.54 -5.73 26.84
N GLN A 207 -18.45 -4.98 27.47
CA GLN A 207 -18.14 -4.09 28.60
C GLN A 207 -17.54 -4.89 29.77
N GLY A 208 -16.42 -4.40 30.31
CA GLY A 208 -15.82 -4.90 31.56
C GLY A 208 -15.08 -6.25 31.48
N SER A 209 -15.00 -6.90 30.31
CA SER A 209 -14.38 -8.23 30.19
C SER A 209 -13.07 -8.25 29.38
N CYS A 210 -12.91 -7.37 28.39
CA CYS A 210 -11.70 -7.33 27.54
C CYS A 210 -10.68 -6.31 28.06
N SER A 211 -9.41 -6.70 28.19
CA SER A 211 -8.29 -5.78 28.39
C SER A 211 -7.33 -5.86 27.21
N PHE A 212 -7.19 -4.76 26.46
CA PHE A 212 -6.31 -4.68 25.28
C PHE A 212 -4.96 -4.05 25.64
N ARG A 213 -4.50 -4.20 26.89
CA ARG A 213 -3.30 -3.52 27.45
C ARG A 213 -2.02 -3.75 26.67
N SER A 214 -1.88 -4.90 26.02
CA SER A 214 -0.69 -5.25 25.23
C SER A 214 -0.78 -4.80 23.78
N LEU A 215 -1.96 -4.38 23.32
CA LEU A 215 -2.25 -4.14 21.90
C LEU A 215 -1.63 -2.83 21.44
N LYS A 216 -0.70 -2.93 20.48
CA LYS A 216 0.06 -1.83 19.89
C LYS A 216 -0.40 -1.47 18.48
N ARG A 217 -0.83 -2.46 17.69
CA ARG A 217 -1.23 -2.26 16.30
C ARG A 217 -2.57 -2.92 16.00
N VAL A 218 -3.44 -2.15 15.35
CA VAL A 218 -4.78 -2.58 14.94
C VAL A 218 -4.98 -2.22 13.49
N GLN A 219 -5.40 -3.20 12.69
CA GLN A 219 -5.77 -3.01 11.30
C GLN A 219 -7.10 -3.71 11.04
N PHE A 220 -8.17 -2.94 10.89
CA PHE A 220 -9.49 -3.44 10.57
C PHE A 220 -9.86 -3.03 9.15
N SER A 221 -10.30 -3.99 8.35
CA SER A 221 -10.78 -3.74 7.00
C SER A 221 -12.08 -4.52 6.78
N TRP A 222 -13.17 -3.88 6.38
CA TRP A 222 -14.49 -4.53 6.29
C TRP A 222 -14.93 -5.18 7.62
N VAL A 223 -14.66 -4.51 8.74
CA VAL A 223 -15.03 -5.00 10.07
C VAL A 223 -16.29 -4.29 10.56
N HIS A 224 -17.27 -5.07 11.02
CA HIS A 224 -18.48 -4.54 11.65
C HIS A 224 -18.20 -4.19 13.11
N ILE A 225 -18.09 -2.89 13.38
CA ILE A 225 -17.88 -2.30 14.69
C ILE A 225 -18.64 -0.97 14.75
N THR A 226 -19.45 -0.78 15.79
CA THR A 226 -20.22 0.45 15.99
C THR A 226 -19.39 1.55 16.66
N THR A 227 -19.90 2.78 16.67
CA THR A 227 -19.31 3.91 17.41
C THR A 227 -19.07 3.60 18.90
N GLU A 228 -20.03 3.00 19.60
CA GLU A 228 -19.90 2.70 21.03
C GLU A 228 -18.86 1.60 21.29
N GLU A 229 -18.83 0.59 20.42
CA GLU A 229 -17.88 -0.51 20.49
C GLU A 229 -16.44 -0.05 20.18
N SER A 230 -16.26 0.86 19.21
CA SER A 230 -14.95 1.44 18.90
C SER A 230 -14.44 2.30 20.06
N TRP A 231 -15.29 3.11 20.68
CA TRP A 231 -14.93 3.89 21.87
C TRP A 231 -14.51 3.00 23.04
N LEU A 232 -15.31 1.96 23.34
CA LEU A 232 -15.01 1.00 24.40
C LEU A 232 -13.67 0.29 24.15
N PHE A 233 -13.43 -0.12 22.91
CA PHE A 233 -12.19 -0.75 22.49
C PHE A 233 -10.97 0.16 22.68
N LEU A 234 -11.03 1.40 22.16
CA LEU A 234 -9.93 2.35 22.23
C LEU A 234 -9.62 2.76 23.67
N SER A 235 -10.66 2.97 24.49
CA SER A 235 -10.50 3.31 25.91
C SER A 235 -9.77 2.24 26.72
N ASN A 236 -9.80 0.98 26.28
CA ASN A 236 -9.16 -0.16 26.93
C ASN A 236 -7.82 -0.59 26.28
N SER A 237 -7.26 0.24 25.39
CA SER A 237 -6.06 -0.06 24.60
C SER A 237 -4.89 0.92 24.85
N PRO A 238 -4.42 1.11 26.11
CA PRO A 238 -3.46 2.18 26.44
C PRO A 238 -2.09 2.08 25.75
N ALA A 239 -1.72 0.90 25.24
CA ALA A 239 -0.46 0.69 24.52
C ALA A 239 -0.57 0.89 23.01
N LEU A 240 -1.73 1.34 22.50
CA LEU A 240 -1.98 1.46 21.06
C LEU A 240 -1.09 2.54 20.45
N GLU A 241 -0.29 2.14 19.46
CA GLU A 241 0.64 3.00 18.72
C GLU A 241 0.12 3.30 17.30
N HIS A 242 -0.64 2.37 16.72
CA HIS A 242 -1.03 2.38 15.31
C HIS A 242 -2.44 1.85 15.10
N LEU A 243 -3.32 2.67 14.52
CA LEU A 243 -4.72 2.34 14.25
C LEU A 243 -5.06 2.55 12.77
N GLU A 244 -5.52 1.50 12.10
CA GLU A 244 -6.08 1.58 10.75
C GLU A 244 -7.50 1.03 10.72
N LEU A 245 -8.43 1.82 10.21
CA LEU A 245 -9.83 1.48 10.02
C LEU A 245 -10.22 1.72 8.55
N GLU A 246 -10.39 0.66 7.78
CA GLU A 246 -10.85 0.71 6.40
C GLU A 246 -12.21 0.04 6.26
N TYR A 247 -13.13 0.62 5.48
CA TYR A 247 -14.45 0.04 5.20
C TYR A 247 -15.24 -0.39 6.46
N CYS A 248 -15.05 0.32 7.58
CA CYS A 248 -15.75 0.08 8.84
C CYS A 248 -17.04 0.92 8.86
N HIS A 249 -18.04 0.47 8.11
CA HIS A 249 -19.22 1.26 7.75
C HIS A 249 -20.17 1.57 8.91
N GLU A 250 -20.10 0.88 10.04
CA GLU A 250 -21.00 1.10 11.19
C GLU A 250 -20.52 2.22 12.15
N ILE A 251 -19.33 2.79 11.93
CA ILE A 251 -18.79 3.89 12.73
C ILE A 251 -19.33 5.22 12.18
N ALA A 252 -20.14 5.92 12.98
CA ALA A 252 -20.65 7.24 12.65
C ALA A 252 -19.74 8.38 13.17
N CYS A 253 -19.15 8.19 14.34
CA CYS A 253 -18.23 9.14 14.97
C CYS A 253 -17.03 8.35 15.52
N LEU A 254 -15.82 8.74 15.16
CA LEU A 254 -14.60 8.13 15.69
C LEU A 254 -13.98 9.05 16.72
N ARG A 255 -14.06 8.66 18.00
CA ARG A 255 -13.44 9.37 19.12
C ARG A 255 -12.19 8.63 19.59
N ILE A 256 -11.06 9.29 19.51
CA ILE A 256 -9.77 8.78 19.99
C ILE A 256 -9.50 9.41 21.37
N PRO A 257 -9.53 8.62 22.46
CA PRO A 257 -9.40 9.16 23.80
C PRO A 257 -7.98 9.64 24.11
N CYS A 258 -7.88 10.66 24.97
CA CYS A 258 -6.61 11.21 25.44
C CYS A 258 -5.74 10.21 26.23
N THR A 259 -6.30 9.07 26.66
CA THR A 259 -5.55 8.00 27.30
C THR A 259 -4.58 7.28 26.36
N LEU A 260 -4.76 7.42 25.03
CA LEU A 260 -3.89 6.83 24.01
C LEU A 260 -2.61 7.65 23.80
N GLN A 261 -1.76 7.67 24.82
CA GLN A 261 -0.52 8.44 24.85
C GLN A 261 0.54 7.96 23.85
N LEU A 262 0.47 6.72 23.37
CA LEU A 262 1.45 6.15 22.44
C LEU A 262 0.99 6.19 20.97
N LEU A 263 -0.26 6.58 20.70
CA LEU A 263 -0.83 6.59 19.36
C LEU A 263 -0.13 7.67 18.53
N ASN A 264 0.63 7.22 17.54
CA ASN A 264 1.38 8.09 16.63
C ASN A 264 0.86 8.02 15.19
N PHE A 265 0.13 6.95 14.84
CA PHE A 265 -0.39 6.74 13.49
C PHE A 265 -1.89 6.42 13.50
N LEU A 266 -2.67 7.21 12.75
CA LEU A 266 -4.09 7.00 12.51
C LEU A 266 -4.39 7.01 11.01
N ARG A 267 -5.00 5.93 10.52
CA ARG A 267 -5.53 5.84 9.16
C ARG A 267 -7.01 5.47 9.17
N VAL A 268 -7.83 6.26 8.50
CA VAL A 268 -9.27 6.01 8.39
C VAL A 268 -9.70 6.13 6.94
N GLY A 269 -10.22 5.06 6.36
CA GLY A 269 -10.52 4.98 4.93
C GLY A 269 -11.88 4.39 4.62
N ARG A 270 -12.66 5.03 3.74
CA ARG A 270 -13.89 4.50 3.12
C ARG A 270 -14.95 4.02 4.14
N CYS A 271 -15.04 4.68 5.28
CA CYS A 271 -16.09 4.43 6.27
C CYS A 271 -17.35 5.25 5.93
N ASN A 272 -18.24 4.68 5.11
CA ASN A 272 -19.40 5.39 4.54
C ASN A 272 -20.32 6.16 5.51
N MET A 273 -20.50 5.70 6.76
CA MET A 273 -21.35 6.40 7.74
C MET A 273 -20.59 7.42 8.59
N LEU A 274 -19.28 7.50 8.46
CA LEU A 274 -18.43 8.36 9.28
C LEU A 274 -18.69 9.83 8.96
N GLN A 275 -19.02 10.60 9.99
CA GLN A 275 -19.34 12.03 9.89
C GLN A 275 -18.33 12.92 10.60
N THR A 276 -17.67 12.41 11.64
CA THR A 276 -16.68 13.17 12.41
C THR A 276 -15.56 12.28 12.92
N ILE A 277 -14.35 12.86 13.01
CA ILE A 277 -13.21 12.28 13.72
C ILE A 277 -12.77 13.27 14.80
N GLU A 278 -12.77 12.82 16.04
CA GLU A 278 -12.34 13.59 17.21
C GLU A 278 -11.13 12.90 17.82
N ASN A 279 -9.98 13.57 17.80
CA ASN A 279 -8.73 13.05 18.34
C ASN A 279 -8.24 13.89 19.52
N ASP A 280 -8.28 13.29 20.70
CA ASP A 280 -7.70 13.84 21.92
C ASP A 280 -6.34 13.21 22.27
N ALA A 281 -5.83 12.29 21.44
CA ALA A 281 -4.52 11.67 21.67
C ALA A 281 -3.38 12.69 21.42
N PRO A 282 -2.47 12.90 22.38
CA PRO A 282 -1.54 14.04 22.36
C PRO A 282 -0.31 13.85 21.46
N ASN A 283 0.00 12.62 21.06
CA ASN A 283 1.25 12.29 20.35
C ASN A 283 1.01 11.80 18.92
N LEU A 284 -0.17 12.08 18.36
CA LEU A 284 -0.48 11.74 16.97
C LEU A 284 0.46 12.50 16.03
N SER A 285 1.28 11.78 15.26
CA SER A 285 2.25 12.35 14.32
C SER A 285 1.83 12.23 12.86
N THR A 286 1.05 11.21 12.53
CA THR A 286 0.64 10.87 11.17
C THR A 286 -0.85 10.60 11.12
N PHE A 287 -1.55 11.32 10.23
CA PHE A 287 -2.98 11.21 10.01
C PHE A 287 -3.30 11.02 8.53
N HIS A 288 -3.84 9.85 8.18
CA HIS A 288 -4.23 9.50 6.82
C HIS A 288 -5.74 9.31 6.74
N TYR A 289 -6.39 10.03 5.84
CA TYR A 289 -7.83 9.97 5.65
C TYR A 289 -8.19 9.67 4.20
N GLU A 290 -9.15 8.77 4.01
CA GLU A 290 -9.76 8.56 2.72
C GLU A 290 -11.30 8.49 2.84
N GLY A 291 -12.02 9.38 2.16
CA GLY A 291 -13.47 9.48 2.32
C GLY A 291 -14.03 10.83 1.88
N PRO A 292 -15.33 11.09 2.06
CA PRO A 292 -15.90 12.41 1.79
C PRO A 292 -15.32 13.48 2.72
N ILE A 293 -15.48 14.75 2.39
CA ILE A 293 -15.11 15.84 3.33
C ILE A 293 -15.99 15.72 4.58
N ILE A 294 -15.34 15.62 5.73
CA ILE A 294 -15.97 15.57 7.05
C ILE A 294 -15.26 16.51 8.02
N GLN A 295 -15.82 16.72 9.21
CA GLN A 295 -15.17 17.52 10.24
C GLN A 295 -14.11 16.69 10.98
N PHE A 296 -12.90 17.24 11.09
CA PHE A 296 -11.81 16.69 11.87
C PHE A 296 -11.49 17.63 13.03
N THR A 297 -11.39 17.10 14.24
CA THR A 297 -10.70 17.76 15.34
C THR A 297 -9.49 16.90 15.68
N LEU A 298 -8.29 17.35 15.31
CA LEU A 298 -7.04 16.59 15.53
C LEU A 298 -6.37 16.95 16.87
N GLY A 299 -7.08 17.69 17.72
CA GLY A 299 -6.60 18.25 18.98
C GLY A 299 -5.51 19.29 18.78
N ASP A 300 -5.03 19.89 19.87
CA ASP A 300 -3.85 20.76 19.85
C ASP A 300 -2.54 19.94 19.75
N SER A 301 -2.56 18.79 19.05
CA SER A 301 -1.41 17.90 18.94
C SER A 301 -0.29 18.59 18.17
N LEU A 302 0.63 19.20 18.91
CA LEU A 302 1.83 19.83 18.37
C LEU A 302 2.75 18.83 17.64
N GLN A 303 2.48 17.53 17.72
CA GLN A 303 3.28 16.47 17.11
C GLN A 303 2.82 16.08 15.70
N LEU A 304 1.64 16.55 15.25
CA LEU A 304 1.10 16.18 13.94
C LEU A 304 1.95 16.81 12.82
N LYS A 305 2.66 15.96 12.08
CA LYS A 305 3.65 16.36 11.06
C LYS A 305 3.30 15.89 9.66
N ASP A 306 2.57 14.79 9.53
CA ASP A 306 2.22 14.18 8.24
C ASP A 306 0.71 14.03 8.11
N VAL A 307 0.13 14.68 7.11
CA VAL A 307 -1.30 14.60 6.78
C VAL A 307 -1.47 14.19 5.33
N ASN A 308 -2.22 13.12 5.12
CA ASN A 308 -2.61 12.63 3.79
C ASN A 308 -4.14 12.56 3.73
N ILE A 309 -4.76 13.33 2.84
CA ILE A 309 -6.21 13.34 2.66
C ILE A 309 -6.54 13.03 1.19
N SER A 310 -7.27 11.95 0.97
CA SER A 310 -7.78 11.57 -0.34
C SER A 310 -9.30 11.52 -0.32
N ILE A 311 -9.94 12.46 -1.00
CA ILE A 311 -11.40 12.46 -1.10
C ILE A 311 -11.93 11.95 -2.43
N TYR A 312 -11.12 11.30 -3.26
CA TYR A 312 -11.67 10.73 -4.52
C TYR A 312 -12.84 9.78 -4.24
N PRO A 313 -14.02 9.89 -4.91
CA PRO A 313 -14.34 10.69 -6.09
C PRO A 313 -15.09 12.00 -5.80
N TRP A 314 -14.98 12.55 -4.58
CA TRP A 314 -15.53 13.83 -4.15
C TRP A 314 -14.59 15.00 -4.51
N PHE A 315 -15.15 16.22 -4.46
CA PHE A 315 -14.55 17.47 -4.92
C PHE A 315 -14.34 18.50 -3.79
N ASN A 316 -13.60 19.58 -4.07
CA ASN A 316 -13.41 20.77 -3.22
C ASN A 316 -12.56 20.55 -1.95
N LEU A 317 -11.60 19.61 -1.98
CA LEU A 317 -10.68 19.38 -0.88
C LEU A 317 -9.74 20.57 -0.65
N PHE A 318 -9.27 21.21 -1.72
CA PHE A 318 -8.18 22.17 -1.60
C PHE A 318 -8.63 23.46 -0.89
N ASP A 319 -9.84 23.95 -1.16
CA ASP A 319 -10.36 25.11 -0.43
C ASP A 319 -10.61 24.81 1.06
N TYR A 320 -11.17 23.62 1.36
CA TYR A 320 -11.32 23.14 2.74
C TYR A 320 -9.96 23.06 3.44
N ALA A 321 -8.99 22.40 2.81
CA ALA A 321 -7.67 22.17 3.38
C ALA A 321 -6.95 23.48 3.71
N ARG A 322 -7.06 24.47 2.82
CA ARG A 322 -6.45 25.79 3.01
C ARG A 322 -7.05 26.58 4.17
N LYS A 323 -8.35 26.42 4.43
CA LYS A 323 -9.07 27.16 5.48
C LYS A 323 -8.92 26.49 6.86
N GLU A 324 -9.02 25.17 6.91
CA GLU A 324 -9.17 24.43 8.16
C GLU A 324 -7.88 23.73 8.62
N LEU A 325 -7.00 23.25 7.72
CA LEU A 325 -5.81 22.52 8.17
C LEU A 325 -4.76 23.37 8.88
N PRO A 326 -4.53 24.66 8.54
CA PRO A 326 -3.59 25.48 9.30
C PRO A 326 -3.94 25.60 10.80
N THR A 327 -5.24 25.61 11.14
CA THR A 327 -5.71 25.67 12.53
C THR A 327 -5.71 24.30 13.19
N VAL A 328 -6.11 23.26 12.45
CA VAL A 328 -6.21 21.87 12.97
C VAL A 328 -4.84 21.18 13.08
N ALA A 329 -3.87 21.57 12.25
CA ALA A 329 -2.54 20.96 12.16
C ALA A 329 -1.44 22.04 11.98
N PRO A 330 -1.19 22.90 12.97
CA PRO A 330 -0.29 24.06 12.82
C PRO A 330 1.18 23.69 12.59
N ASN A 331 1.63 22.51 13.05
CA ASN A 331 3.02 22.04 12.94
C ASN A 331 3.27 21.08 11.77
N LEU A 332 2.38 21.07 10.79
CA LEU A 332 2.46 20.18 9.64
C LEU A 332 3.75 20.39 8.84
N GLU A 333 4.48 19.32 8.55
CA GLU A 333 5.71 19.33 7.75
C GLU A 333 5.50 18.74 6.35
N THR A 334 4.59 17.76 6.22
CA THR A 334 4.27 17.07 4.97
C THR A 334 2.76 17.01 4.75
N LEU A 335 2.30 17.44 3.57
CA LEU A 335 0.89 17.47 3.20
C LEU A 335 0.67 16.82 1.83
N PHE A 336 -0.17 15.78 1.80
CA PHE A 336 -0.70 15.19 0.58
C PHE A 336 -2.21 15.41 0.48
N LEU A 337 -2.70 15.92 -0.64
CA LEU A 337 -4.12 16.10 -0.92
C LEU A 337 -4.50 15.51 -2.28
N MET A 338 -5.51 14.65 -2.32
CA MET A 338 -6.10 14.14 -3.57
C MET A 338 -7.60 14.45 -3.65
N SER A 339 -8.00 15.11 -4.73
CA SER A 339 -9.38 15.54 -4.99
C SER A 339 -9.83 15.12 -6.39
N ALA A 340 -11.12 14.79 -6.54
CA ALA A 340 -11.75 14.55 -7.82
C ALA A 340 -12.55 15.80 -8.20
N ASP A 341 -12.02 16.60 -9.12
CA ASP A 341 -12.60 17.90 -9.50
C ASP A 341 -12.64 18.96 -8.36
N GLU A 342 -12.58 20.25 -8.70
CA GLU A 342 -12.75 21.36 -7.75
C GLU A 342 -13.69 22.38 -8.41
N VAL A 343 -15.00 22.16 -8.21
CA VAL A 343 -16.07 23.00 -8.78
C VAL A 343 -16.43 24.10 -7.79
N GLY A 344 -16.18 25.33 -8.18
CA GLY A 344 -16.74 26.50 -7.51
C GLY A 344 -15.80 27.69 -7.60
N ASP A 345 -16.37 28.86 -7.86
CA ASP A 345 -15.69 30.15 -7.90
C ASP A 345 -14.68 30.26 -6.74
N PHE A 346 -13.40 30.06 -7.02
CA PHE A 346 -12.36 30.56 -6.13
C PHE A 346 -12.58 32.06 -6.10
N TYR A 347 -13.16 32.53 -5.00
CA TYR A 347 -13.28 33.94 -4.69
C TYR A 347 -11.95 34.61 -5.04
N PRO A 348 -11.98 35.84 -5.60
CA PRO A 348 -10.78 36.52 -6.09
C PRO A 348 -9.63 36.43 -5.08
N LEU A 349 -8.39 36.48 -5.57
CA LEU A 349 -7.11 36.56 -4.85
C LEU A 349 -7.08 37.52 -3.62
N SER A 350 -8.14 38.28 -3.38
CA SER A 350 -8.37 39.22 -2.29
C SER A 350 -8.71 38.58 -0.94
N ILE A 351 -9.02 37.27 -0.84
CA ILE A 351 -9.16 36.60 0.47
C ILE A 351 -7.89 35.81 0.77
N VAL A 352 -6.91 36.52 1.33
CA VAL A 352 -5.73 35.93 1.98
C VAL A 352 -6.22 35.27 3.28
N PRO A 353 -6.16 33.93 3.42
CA PRO A 353 -6.40 33.31 4.72
C PRO A 353 -5.42 33.91 5.74
N HIS A 354 -5.90 34.24 6.93
CA HIS A 354 -5.03 34.73 8.00
C HIS A 354 -4.02 33.68 8.46
N GLU A 355 -4.39 32.41 8.32
CA GLU A 355 -3.65 31.25 8.81
C GLU A 355 -2.67 30.72 7.75
N LYS A 356 -1.49 30.28 8.18
CA LYS A 356 -0.41 29.83 7.29
C LYS A 356 0.15 28.50 7.77
N PHE A 357 0.58 27.68 6.82
CA PHE A 357 1.38 26.49 7.07
C PHE A 357 2.84 26.87 7.36
N LEU A 358 3.11 27.34 8.58
CA LEU A 358 4.41 27.90 8.95
C LEU A 358 5.57 26.90 8.86
N HIS A 359 5.26 25.60 9.00
CA HIS A 359 6.26 24.53 9.09
C HIS A 359 6.26 23.57 7.90
N LEU A 360 5.37 23.78 6.91
CA LEU A 360 5.21 22.86 5.79
C LEU A 360 6.41 22.94 4.85
N LYS A 361 7.09 21.81 4.67
CA LYS A 361 8.28 21.67 3.82
C LYS A 361 8.00 20.90 2.54
N PHE A 362 7.02 20.00 2.57
CA PHE A 362 6.66 19.15 1.45
C PHE A 362 5.15 19.23 1.18
N LEU A 363 4.79 19.68 -0.01
CA LEU A 363 3.41 19.75 -0.48
C LEU A 363 3.26 18.91 -1.74
N GLU A 364 2.35 17.94 -1.70
CA GLU A 364 1.98 17.10 -2.84
C GLU A 364 0.47 17.18 -3.07
N LEU A 365 0.09 17.60 -4.27
CA LEU A 365 -1.30 17.76 -4.69
C LEU A 365 -1.58 16.84 -5.86
N ALA A 366 -2.69 16.12 -5.81
CA ALA A 366 -3.14 15.26 -6.88
C ALA A 366 -4.57 15.64 -7.31
N ILE A 367 -4.71 15.98 -8.59
CA ILE A 367 -5.97 16.34 -9.21
C ILE A 367 -6.36 15.22 -10.16
N VAL A 368 -7.51 14.61 -9.88
CA VAL A 368 -8.11 13.60 -10.74
C VAL A 368 -9.27 14.24 -11.50
N GLY A 369 -9.33 14.00 -12.80
CA GLY A 369 -10.32 14.65 -13.65
C GLY A 369 -11.76 14.16 -13.45
N PRO A 370 -12.71 14.91 -14.03
CA PRO A 370 -14.14 14.72 -13.85
C PRO A 370 -14.65 13.40 -14.43
N ARG A 371 -15.74 12.93 -13.81
CA ARG A 371 -16.54 11.78 -14.24
C ARG A 371 -17.48 12.07 -15.42
N SER A 372 -17.70 13.35 -15.79
CA SER A 372 -18.66 13.75 -16.83
C SER A 372 -18.17 14.93 -17.66
N GLU A 373 -18.64 15.04 -18.91
CA GLU A 373 -18.28 16.09 -19.88
C GLU A 373 -18.75 17.51 -19.49
N ILE A 374 -19.44 17.68 -18.36
CA ILE A 374 -20.18 18.91 -17.99
C ILE A 374 -19.46 19.74 -16.90
N SER A 375 -18.30 19.31 -16.40
CA SER A 375 -17.66 19.99 -15.27
C SER A 375 -16.86 21.24 -15.64
N TYR A 376 -16.72 22.11 -14.64
CA TYR A 376 -16.16 23.45 -14.71
C TYR A 376 -14.61 23.45 -14.76
N HIS A 377 -14.02 24.53 -15.25
CA HIS A 377 -12.58 24.68 -15.44
C HIS A 377 -11.81 24.69 -14.09
N PHE A 378 -10.85 23.77 -13.93
CA PHE A 378 -9.92 23.86 -12.79
C PHE A 378 -8.99 25.05 -12.97
N GLN A 379 -9.08 26.02 -12.05
CA GLN A 379 -8.19 27.16 -12.03
C GLN A 379 -6.88 26.76 -11.33
N TYR A 380 -5.93 26.16 -12.07
CA TYR A 380 -4.60 25.78 -11.54
C TYR A 380 -3.89 26.93 -10.83
N PHE A 381 -4.15 28.16 -11.26
CA PHE A 381 -3.64 29.36 -10.64
C PHE A 381 -4.10 29.54 -9.16
N SER A 382 -5.25 28.98 -8.75
CA SER A 382 -5.69 28.97 -7.35
C SER A 382 -4.69 28.29 -6.40
N LEU A 383 -3.89 27.33 -6.92
CA LEU A 383 -2.86 26.63 -6.16
C LEU A 383 -1.72 27.55 -5.69
N VAL A 384 -1.53 28.71 -6.33
CA VAL A 384 -0.58 29.73 -5.87
C VAL A 384 -0.90 30.19 -4.44
N THR A 385 -2.18 30.14 -4.03
CA THR A 385 -2.57 30.46 -2.66
C THR A 385 -1.99 29.48 -1.63
N PHE A 386 -1.80 28.20 -1.98
CA PHE A 386 -1.09 27.24 -1.13
C PHE A 386 0.38 27.60 -0.98
N LEU A 387 1.03 27.99 -2.07
CA LEU A 387 2.44 28.42 -2.05
C LEU A 387 2.59 29.66 -1.14
N ASN A 388 1.70 30.64 -1.29
CA ASN A 388 1.69 31.85 -0.45
C ASN A 388 1.41 31.57 1.04
N ALA A 389 0.61 30.55 1.33
CA ALA A 389 0.32 30.10 2.69
C ALA A 389 1.46 29.27 3.31
N SER A 390 2.50 28.89 2.54
CA SER A 390 3.52 27.93 2.95
C SER A 390 4.95 28.51 2.89
N PRO A 391 5.33 29.42 3.81
CA PRO A 391 6.61 30.13 3.75
C PRO A 391 7.85 29.25 3.90
N ALA A 392 7.73 28.07 4.54
CA ALA A 392 8.81 27.11 4.73
C ALA A 392 8.92 26.06 3.61
N LEU A 393 8.08 26.15 2.57
CA LEU A 393 7.96 25.12 1.55
C LEU A 393 9.26 24.92 0.78
N GLU A 394 9.76 23.68 0.75
CA GLU A 394 10.98 23.32 0.03
C GLU A 394 10.70 22.53 -1.25
N THR A 395 9.70 21.64 -1.20
CA THR A 395 9.32 20.75 -2.31
C THR A 395 7.84 20.87 -2.61
N PHE A 396 7.52 21.13 -3.87
CA PHE A 396 6.15 21.15 -4.39
C PHE A 396 5.99 20.11 -5.50
N ILE A 397 5.03 19.20 -5.34
CA ILE A 397 4.69 18.19 -6.35
C ILE A 397 3.23 18.34 -6.74
N LEU A 398 2.97 18.40 -8.04
CA LEU A 398 1.63 18.43 -8.60
C LEU A 398 1.44 17.25 -9.56
N HIS A 399 0.42 16.44 -9.28
CA HIS A 399 -0.04 15.37 -10.15
C HIS A 399 -1.33 15.80 -10.84
N VAL A 400 -1.30 15.86 -12.17
CA VAL A 400 -2.45 16.16 -13.01
C VAL A 400 -2.80 14.89 -13.79
N GLU A 401 -4.03 14.42 -13.68
CA GLU A 401 -4.53 13.29 -14.46
C GLU A 401 -5.17 13.78 -15.77
N GLU A 402 -5.07 13.00 -16.86
CA GLU A 402 -5.41 13.41 -18.24
C GLU A 402 -6.85 13.90 -18.38
N SER A 403 -7.80 13.25 -17.70
CA SER A 403 -9.21 13.66 -17.77
C SER A 403 -9.46 15.02 -17.12
N ALA A 404 -8.56 15.50 -16.25
CA ALA A 404 -8.65 16.85 -15.66
C ALA A 404 -8.29 17.97 -16.66
N VAL A 405 -7.88 17.58 -17.87
CA VAL A 405 -7.40 18.47 -18.91
C VAL A 405 -8.45 18.53 -20.02
N GLN A 406 -9.04 19.71 -20.22
CA GLN A 406 -9.86 19.94 -21.40
C GLN A 406 -8.99 19.80 -22.66
N LYS A 407 -9.53 19.23 -23.75
CA LYS A 407 -8.91 19.22 -25.08
C LYS A 407 -8.77 20.67 -25.58
N SER A 408 -7.76 21.40 -25.12
CA SER A 408 -7.54 22.80 -25.47
C SER A 408 -6.63 22.96 -26.67
N HIS A 409 -6.82 24.09 -27.35
CA HIS A 409 -6.19 24.42 -28.63
C HIS A 409 -4.67 24.58 -28.49
N LEU A 410 -3.94 24.13 -29.52
CA LEU A 410 -2.48 24.02 -29.67
C LEU A 410 -1.65 25.32 -29.50
N VAL A 411 -2.20 26.41 -28.96
CA VAL A 411 -1.49 27.69 -28.82
C VAL A 411 -1.89 28.39 -27.53
N ILE A 412 -0.96 28.49 -26.58
CA ILE A 412 -1.03 29.46 -25.49
C ILE A 412 -0.97 30.84 -26.13
N ASP A 413 -2.03 31.62 -25.96
CA ASP A 413 -2.11 33.02 -26.38
C ASP A 413 -1.39 33.88 -25.34
N PRO A 414 -0.20 34.42 -25.64
CA PRO A 414 0.56 35.21 -24.67
C PRO A 414 -0.18 36.46 -24.20
N SER A 415 -1.15 36.96 -24.98
CA SER A 415 -1.96 38.13 -24.62
C SER A 415 -2.98 37.84 -23.52
N LYS A 416 -3.26 36.57 -23.24
CA LYS A 416 -4.18 36.12 -22.18
C LYS A 416 -3.47 35.80 -20.87
N LEU A 417 -2.13 35.84 -20.84
CA LEU A 417 -1.37 35.56 -19.63
C LEU A 417 -1.61 36.64 -18.58
N VAL A 418 -2.09 36.25 -17.41
CA VAL A 418 -2.29 37.19 -16.29
C VAL A 418 -0.95 37.47 -15.60
N GLU A 419 -0.63 38.74 -15.34
CA GLU A 419 0.48 39.11 -14.46
C GLU A 419 0.11 38.83 -13.00
N LEU A 420 0.89 37.96 -12.36
CA LEU A 420 0.59 37.48 -11.02
C LEU A 420 1.29 38.32 -9.94
N PRO A 421 0.71 38.43 -8.73
CA PRO A 421 1.30 39.21 -7.65
C PRO A 421 2.70 38.74 -7.32
N ARG A 422 3.66 39.65 -7.23
CA ARG A 422 5.03 39.31 -6.84
C ARG A 422 5.07 38.91 -5.36
N HIS A 423 5.51 37.69 -5.11
CA HIS A 423 5.71 37.11 -3.77
C HIS A 423 7.05 36.40 -3.73
N CYS A 424 7.88 36.61 -2.71
CA CYS A 424 9.19 35.95 -2.66
C CYS A 424 9.10 34.61 -1.93
N HIS A 425 9.26 33.51 -2.67
CA HIS A 425 9.38 32.16 -2.13
C HIS A 425 10.85 31.81 -1.91
N GLN A 426 11.33 32.01 -0.67
CA GLN A 426 12.76 31.87 -0.36
C GLN A 426 13.23 30.42 -0.23
N ASN A 427 12.32 29.47 0.03
CA ASN A 427 12.69 28.10 0.40
C ASN A 427 12.40 27.06 -0.68
N ILE A 428 11.57 27.37 -1.69
CA ILE A 428 11.18 26.42 -2.73
C ILE A 428 12.42 26.07 -3.57
N LYS A 429 12.86 24.82 -3.50
CA LYS A 429 14.03 24.28 -4.21
C LYS A 429 13.65 23.31 -5.31
N HIS A 430 12.60 22.52 -5.09
CA HIS A 430 12.22 21.43 -5.98
C HIS A 430 10.76 21.54 -6.38
N VAL A 431 10.50 21.61 -7.68
CA VAL A 431 9.14 21.59 -8.23
C VAL A 431 9.03 20.45 -9.24
N LYS A 432 8.01 19.62 -9.08
CA LYS A 432 7.71 18.52 -10.00
C LYS A 432 6.25 18.57 -10.41
N ILE A 433 6.00 18.55 -11.72
CA ILE A 433 4.66 18.46 -12.29
C ILE A 433 4.61 17.19 -13.15
N THR A 434 3.69 16.28 -12.85
CA THR A 434 3.44 15.07 -13.65
C THR A 434 2.08 15.12 -14.34
N GLY A 435 1.96 14.45 -15.48
CA GLY A 435 0.80 14.62 -16.36
C GLY A 435 0.72 16.05 -16.91
N PHE A 436 1.89 16.69 -17.08
CA PHE A 436 1.97 18.05 -17.61
C PHE A 436 1.30 18.12 -18.98
N CYS A 437 0.38 19.09 -19.11
CA CYS A 437 -0.32 19.43 -20.32
C CYS A 437 -0.20 20.95 -20.58
N PRO A 438 -0.18 21.40 -21.84
CA PRO A 438 0.11 22.80 -22.18
C PRO A 438 -1.14 23.68 -22.11
N ILE A 439 -1.84 23.65 -20.97
CA ILE A 439 -2.95 24.56 -20.68
C ILE A 439 -2.41 25.89 -20.12
N THR A 440 -3.10 26.99 -20.42
CA THR A 440 -2.66 28.35 -20.10
C THR A 440 -2.39 28.51 -18.60
N GLU A 441 -3.31 28.07 -17.75
CA GLU A 441 -3.29 28.25 -16.30
C GLU A 441 -2.13 27.50 -15.63
N LEU A 442 -1.79 26.30 -16.13
CA LEU A 442 -0.66 25.53 -15.63
C LEU A 442 0.67 26.18 -16.01
N VAL A 443 0.75 26.76 -17.22
CA VAL A 443 1.93 27.51 -17.66
C VAL A 443 2.08 28.84 -16.92
N GLU A 444 0.98 29.54 -16.62
CA GLU A 444 0.99 30.71 -15.75
C GLU A 444 1.52 30.40 -14.36
N MET A 445 1.08 29.28 -13.76
CA MET A 445 1.60 28.83 -12.47
C MET A 445 3.11 28.52 -12.54
N ILE A 446 3.59 27.93 -13.63
CA ILE A 446 5.04 27.69 -13.83
C ILE A 446 5.79 29.02 -13.95
N PHE A 447 5.29 29.99 -14.70
CA PHE A 447 5.90 31.32 -14.81
C PHE A 447 5.95 32.02 -13.46
N TYR A 448 4.86 31.96 -12.70
CA TYR A 448 4.84 32.44 -11.32
C TYR A 448 5.97 31.83 -10.49
N ILE A 449 6.10 30.50 -10.49
CA ILE A 449 7.15 29.82 -9.73
C ILE A 449 8.54 30.28 -10.17
N LEU A 450 8.82 30.33 -11.48
CA LEU A 450 10.12 30.75 -12.02
C LEU A 450 10.49 32.19 -11.63
N GLU A 451 9.51 33.08 -11.58
CA GLU A 451 9.73 34.50 -11.26
C GLU A 451 9.82 34.77 -9.74
N ASN A 452 9.26 33.89 -8.90
CA ASN A 452 9.06 34.13 -7.48
C ASN A 452 9.86 33.19 -6.55
N ALA A 453 10.30 32.02 -7.02
CA ALA A 453 11.11 31.06 -6.26
C ALA A 453 12.61 31.31 -6.46
N ALA A 454 13.17 32.20 -5.65
CA ALA A 454 14.57 32.62 -5.77
C ALA A 454 15.60 31.49 -5.52
N SER A 455 15.22 30.49 -4.72
CA SER A 455 16.08 29.35 -4.37
C SER A 455 15.80 28.10 -5.21
N LEU A 456 15.04 28.22 -6.31
CA LEU A 456 14.69 27.09 -7.15
C LEU A 456 15.96 26.45 -7.73
N GLN A 457 16.09 25.14 -7.54
CA GLN A 457 17.23 24.35 -8.01
C GLN A 457 16.84 23.42 -9.15
N CYS A 458 15.64 22.85 -9.08
CA CYS A 458 15.18 21.86 -10.06
C CYS A 458 13.68 22.05 -10.38
N LEU A 459 13.38 22.15 -11.67
CA LEU A 459 12.03 22.08 -12.22
C LEU A 459 11.90 20.82 -13.07
N THR A 460 11.00 19.91 -12.67
CA THR A 460 10.70 18.69 -13.43
C THR A 460 9.32 18.80 -14.05
N LEU A 461 9.25 18.70 -15.38
CA LEU A 461 8.02 18.62 -16.15
C LEU A 461 7.94 17.24 -16.80
N ASP A 462 7.02 16.41 -16.33
CA ASP A 462 6.80 15.06 -16.84
C ASP A 462 5.40 14.96 -17.43
N ASN A 463 5.29 14.58 -18.70
CA ASN A 463 3.98 14.38 -19.31
C ASN A 463 3.33 13.04 -18.92
N ARG A 464 4.06 12.13 -18.26
CA ARG A 464 3.54 10.83 -17.83
C ARG A 464 2.77 11.00 -16.53
N ILE A 465 1.63 10.33 -16.45
CA ILE A 465 0.80 10.28 -15.24
C ILE A 465 1.38 9.23 -14.31
N HIS A 466 2.00 9.65 -13.21
CA HIS A 466 2.55 8.78 -12.19
C HIS A 466 2.71 9.56 -10.87
N GLY A 467 2.73 8.85 -9.74
CA GLY A 467 2.81 9.45 -8.39
C GLY A 467 1.62 9.11 -7.50
N PHE A 468 0.51 8.65 -8.08
CA PHE A 468 -0.63 8.12 -7.34
C PHE A 468 -0.26 6.82 -6.62
N GLU A 469 -0.69 6.67 -5.35
CA GLU A 469 -0.59 5.39 -4.65
C GLU A 469 -1.28 4.28 -5.43
N LYS A 470 -0.74 3.05 -5.39
CA LYS A 470 -1.29 1.88 -6.11
C LYS A 470 -2.78 1.70 -5.87
N VAL A 471 -3.24 1.95 -4.65
CA VAL A 471 -4.64 1.81 -4.26
C VAL A 471 -5.51 2.90 -4.90
N SER A 472 -5.02 4.14 -4.95
CA SER A 472 -5.70 5.25 -5.64
C SER A 472 -5.78 4.99 -7.15
N VAL A 473 -4.70 4.49 -7.74
CA VAL A 473 -4.63 4.07 -9.14
C VAL A 473 -5.69 3.01 -9.49
N ALA A 474 -5.79 1.95 -8.69
CA ALA A 474 -6.76 0.88 -8.90
C ALA A 474 -8.20 1.39 -9.00
N ARG A 475 -8.52 2.40 -8.17
CA ARG A 475 -9.86 2.96 -8.03
C ARG A 475 -10.19 3.91 -9.18
N ILE A 476 -9.24 4.78 -9.54
CA ILE A 476 -9.34 5.59 -10.76
C ILE A 476 -9.58 4.69 -11.98
N ALA A 477 -8.90 3.54 -12.07
CA ALA A 477 -9.08 2.57 -13.16
C ALA A 477 -10.41 1.79 -13.12
N GLN A 478 -10.94 1.47 -11.94
CA GLN A 478 -12.26 0.84 -11.79
C GLN A 478 -13.39 1.77 -12.22
N ASP A 479 -13.30 3.03 -11.83
CA ASP A 479 -14.32 4.05 -12.13
C ASP A 479 -14.33 4.46 -13.61
N THR A 480 -13.20 4.35 -14.34
CA THR A 480 -13.15 4.53 -15.80
C THR A 480 -13.68 3.33 -16.60
N GLY A 481 -14.26 2.32 -15.91
CA GLY A 481 -14.98 1.21 -16.55
C GLY A 481 -14.12 -0.02 -16.87
N THR A 482 -12.92 -0.16 -16.30
CA THR A 482 -12.10 -1.36 -16.47
C THR A 482 -11.99 -2.25 -15.24
N ARG A 483 -12.89 -3.22 -15.18
CA ARG A 483 -12.82 -4.52 -14.47
C ARG A 483 -12.52 -4.53 -12.96
N ASP A 484 -12.83 -5.70 -12.37
CA ASP A 484 -12.99 -6.02 -10.96
C ASP A 484 -11.69 -5.90 -10.13
N TYR A 485 -11.80 -5.35 -8.92
CA TYR A 485 -10.71 -5.06 -7.97
C TYR A 485 -9.84 -6.29 -7.65
N GLN A 486 -10.43 -7.48 -7.62
CA GLN A 486 -9.72 -8.72 -7.32
C GLN A 486 -8.88 -9.26 -8.49
N GLU A 487 -9.30 -9.01 -9.74
CA GLU A 487 -8.51 -9.36 -10.94
C GLU A 487 -7.29 -8.42 -11.06
N TRP A 488 -7.48 -7.14 -10.70
CA TRP A 488 -6.43 -6.12 -10.68
C TRP A 488 -5.35 -6.39 -9.62
N GLN A 489 -5.73 -6.78 -8.39
CA GLN A 489 -4.78 -7.02 -7.30
C GLN A 489 -3.89 -8.25 -7.52
N ASN A 490 -4.36 -9.26 -8.23
CA ASN A 490 -3.65 -10.52 -8.46
C ASN A 490 -2.73 -10.51 -9.69
N ASN A 491 -2.98 -9.62 -10.66
CA ASN A 491 -2.22 -9.58 -11.93
C ASN A 491 -0.98 -8.67 -11.89
N PHE A 492 -0.74 -7.93 -10.81
CA PHE A 492 0.29 -6.90 -10.78
C PHE A 492 1.64 -7.38 -10.23
N GLY A 493 2.29 -8.24 -11.01
CA GLY A 493 3.76 -8.36 -11.04
C GLY A 493 4.33 -7.42 -12.09
N ASP A 494 5.30 -6.59 -11.70
CA ASP A 494 6.18 -5.73 -12.50
C ASP A 494 5.82 -5.39 -13.98
N ASN A 495 5.64 -4.08 -14.21
CA ASN A 495 5.92 -3.29 -15.44
C ASN A 495 4.84 -3.00 -16.52
N GLU A 496 4.95 -1.75 -17.00
CA GLU A 496 4.55 -1.13 -18.28
C GLU A 496 3.10 -1.12 -18.77
N GLU A 497 2.29 -2.15 -18.53
CA GLU A 497 0.96 -2.24 -19.18
C GLU A 497 -0.01 -1.14 -18.71
N PHE A 498 0.14 -0.69 -17.46
CA PHE A 498 -0.62 0.42 -16.88
C PHE A 498 -0.30 1.79 -17.49
N LEU A 499 0.95 2.00 -17.94
CA LEU A 499 1.32 3.24 -18.64
C LEU A 499 0.69 3.32 -20.04
N GLN A 500 0.31 2.18 -20.64
CA GLN A 500 -0.47 2.15 -21.88
C GLN A 500 -1.98 2.33 -21.62
N TYR A 501 -2.46 1.91 -20.44
CA TYR A 501 -3.87 1.99 -20.07
C TYR A 501 -4.34 3.41 -19.79
N MET A 502 -3.56 4.22 -19.06
CA MET A 502 -3.87 5.63 -18.78
C MET A 502 -3.86 6.54 -20.03
N ARG A 503 -3.40 6.06 -21.19
CA ARG A 503 -3.33 6.84 -22.46
C ARG A 503 -4.53 6.65 -23.40
N ARG A 504 -5.60 5.96 -22.97
CA ARG A 504 -6.63 5.46 -23.91
C ARG A 504 -7.83 6.40 -24.06
N GLN A 505 -7.72 7.31 -25.04
CA GLN A 505 -8.76 7.60 -26.05
C GLN A 505 -8.24 8.39 -27.28
N ASP A 506 -6.95 8.74 -27.36
CA ASP A 506 -6.40 9.46 -28.52
C ASP A 506 -5.70 8.49 -29.51
N PRO A 507 -5.88 8.60 -30.84
CA PRO A 507 -5.27 7.69 -31.83
C PRO A 507 -3.74 7.72 -31.85
N ASN A 508 -3.11 8.65 -31.13
CA ASN A 508 -1.67 8.80 -31.08
C ASN A 508 -1.20 9.14 -29.65
N PRO A 509 -0.75 8.15 -28.86
CA PRO A 509 -0.29 8.37 -27.47
C PRO A 509 0.95 9.28 -27.37
N TYR A 510 1.62 9.56 -28.49
CA TYR A 510 2.75 10.48 -28.55
C TYR A 510 2.33 11.90 -28.89
N TRP A 511 1.09 12.14 -29.32
CA TRP A 511 0.66 13.48 -29.73
C TRP A 511 0.60 14.44 -28.55
N GLN A 512 -0.05 14.09 -27.45
CA GLN A 512 -0.07 14.93 -26.25
C GLN A 512 1.33 15.14 -25.66
N ALA A 513 2.16 14.09 -25.70
CA ALA A 513 3.55 14.15 -25.30
C ALA A 513 4.37 15.13 -26.17
N TYR A 514 4.11 15.13 -27.49
CA TYR A 514 4.71 16.04 -28.47
C TYR A 514 4.26 17.49 -28.26
N ILE A 515 2.96 17.74 -28.09
CA ILE A 515 2.44 19.09 -27.83
C ILE A 515 3.04 19.66 -26.55
N SER A 516 3.06 18.87 -25.48
CA SER A 516 3.67 19.25 -24.20
C SER A 516 5.15 19.61 -24.37
N HIS A 517 5.90 18.81 -25.14
CA HIS A 517 7.31 19.08 -25.44
C HIS A 517 7.52 20.37 -26.24
N ILE A 518 6.69 20.63 -27.27
CA ILE A 518 6.75 21.89 -28.03
C ILE A 518 6.46 23.07 -27.11
N ALA A 519 5.41 22.98 -26.29
CA ALA A 519 5.02 24.06 -25.41
C ALA A 519 6.12 24.39 -24.40
N ILE A 520 6.78 23.38 -23.82
CA ILE A 520 7.93 23.59 -22.94
C ILE A 520 9.05 24.32 -23.68
N LYS A 521 9.41 23.87 -24.88
CA LYS A 521 10.46 24.52 -25.69
C LYS A 521 10.12 25.96 -26.07
N LYS A 522 8.87 26.22 -26.44
CA LYS A 522 8.41 27.51 -26.96
C LYS A 522 8.18 28.55 -25.86
N TYR A 523 7.60 28.14 -24.74
CA TYR A 523 7.11 29.07 -23.71
C TYR A 523 7.93 29.04 -22.42
N ILE A 524 8.43 27.87 -22.01
CA ILE A 524 9.05 27.71 -20.68
C ILE A 524 10.58 27.81 -20.76
N LEU A 525 11.22 27.14 -21.72
CA LEU A 525 12.67 26.97 -21.78
C LEU A 525 13.45 28.31 -21.71
N GLY A 526 12.98 29.33 -22.42
CA GLY A 526 13.63 30.66 -22.44
C GLY A 526 13.46 31.47 -21.15
N ARG A 527 12.56 31.07 -20.26
CA ARG A 527 12.34 31.73 -18.96
C ARG A 527 13.00 31.02 -17.79
N VAL A 528 13.48 29.79 -17.98
CA VAL A 528 14.17 29.06 -16.91
C VAL A 528 15.54 29.70 -16.65
N PRO A 529 15.83 30.17 -15.42
CA PRO A 529 17.14 30.70 -15.10
C PRO A 529 18.25 29.66 -15.30
N SER A 530 19.45 30.09 -15.70
CA SER A 530 20.58 29.18 -15.93
C SER A 530 21.03 28.41 -14.68
N SER A 531 20.66 28.88 -13.48
CA SER A 531 20.91 28.20 -12.21
C SER A 531 19.94 27.07 -11.90
N VAL A 532 18.84 26.94 -12.66
CA VAL A 532 17.79 25.95 -12.44
C VAL A 532 17.99 24.77 -13.39
N GLU A 533 18.06 23.56 -12.85
CA GLU A 533 18.03 22.33 -13.63
C GLU A 533 16.61 22.06 -14.14
N LEU A 534 16.41 22.12 -15.46
CA LEU A 534 15.13 21.74 -16.09
C LEU A 534 15.18 20.28 -16.55
N LYS A 535 14.34 19.43 -15.95
CA LYS A 535 14.13 18.03 -16.36
C LYS A 535 12.84 17.91 -17.13
N ILE A 536 12.93 17.53 -18.41
CA ILE A 536 11.78 17.23 -19.25
C ILE A 536 11.72 15.71 -19.39
N LEU A 537 10.63 15.11 -18.93
CA LEU A 537 10.44 13.66 -18.93
C LEU A 537 9.23 13.28 -19.79
N GLY A 538 9.31 12.08 -20.37
CA GLY A 538 8.26 11.51 -21.22
C GLY A 538 8.15 12.12 -22.63
N ALA A 539 9.14 12.90 -23.07
CA ALA A 539 9.21 13.37 -24.46
C ALA A 539 9.20 12.19 -25.46
N PRO A 540 8.52 12.31 -26.62
CA PRO A 540 8.59 11.28 -27.65
C PRO A 540 10.03 11.09 -28.15
N PRO A 541 10.41 9.89 -28.61
CA PRO A 541 11.66 9.66 -29.33
C PRO A 541 11.84 10.62 -30.52
N ASP A 542 13.07 11.04 -30.82
CA ASP A 542 13.37 12.03 -31.88
C ASP A 542 12.84 11.64 -33.26
N GLU A 543 12.82 10.33 -33.56
CA GLU A 543 12.24 9.76 -34.78
C GLU A 543 10.74 10.05 -34.89
N ILE A 544 10.02 9.97 -33.76
CA ILE A 544 8.59 10.26 -33.67
C ILE A 544 8.35 11.76 -33.73
N ILE A 545 9.16 12.58 -33.04
CA ILE A 545 9.08 14.05 -33.09
C ILE A 545 9.17 14.55 -34.55
N SER A 546 10.12 14.01 -35.31
CA SER A 546 10.31 14.37 -36.72
C SER A 546 9.08 14.04 -37.57
N SER A 547 8.48 12.86 -37.37
CA SER A 547 7.24 12.46 -38.05
C SER A 547 6.03 13.33 -37.68
N LEU A 548 5.86 13.65 -36.39
CA LEU A 548 4.75 14.47 -35.90
C LEU A 548 4.85 15.92 -36.39
N SER A 549 6.05 16.49 -36.40
CA SER A 549 6.30 17.85 -36.91
C SER A 549 5.92 18.03 -38.39
N ALA A 550 6.16 17.01 -39.22
CA ALA A 550 5.75 17.03 -40.63
C ALA A 550 4.22 17.01 -40.81
N SER A 551 3.50 16.44 -39.83
CA SER A 551 2.04 16.35 -39.82
C SER A 551 1.34 17.52 -39.12
N GLU A 552 2.08 18.41 -38.46
CA GLU A 552 1.56 19.50 -37.63
C GLU A 552 0.62 20.45 -38.41
N GLY A 553 0.94 20.72 -39.68
CA GLY A 553 0.09 21.52 -40.57
C GLY A 553 -1.23 20.86 -40.97
N TRP A 554 -1.34 19.53 -40.87
CA TRP A 554 -2.56 18.77 -41.11
C TRP A 554 -3.44 18.72 -39.85
N TRP A 555 -2.85 18.44 -38.70
CA TRP A 555 -3.54 18.42 -37.40
C TRP A 555 -4.08 19.79 -36.99
N ASN A 556 -3.30 20.86 -37.16
CA ASN A 556 -3.75 22.22 -36.89
C ASN A 556 -4.98 22.62 -37.74
N LYS A 557 -5.11 22.09 -38.96
CA LYS A 557 -6.29 22.32 -39.83
C LYS A 557 -7.51 21.52 -39.39
N GLN A 558 -7.33 20.32 -38.85
CA GLN A 558 -8.41 19.45 -38.36
C GLN A 558 -8.99 19.95 -37.02
N THR A 559 -8.14 20.46 -36.12
CA THR A 559 -8.60 21.08 -34.87
C THR A 559 -9.33 22.40 -35.09
N CYS A 560 -8.95 23.18 -36.11
CA CYS A 560 -9.66 24.41 -36.48
C CYS A 560 -11.03 24.15 -37.13
N THR A 561 -11.25 22.99 -37.75
CA THR A 561 -12.55 22.66 -38.38
C THR A 561 -13.58 22.12 -37.39
N LEU A 562 -13.16 21.57 -36.26
CA LEU A 562 -14.03 21.14 -35.17
C LEU A 562 -14.43 22.30 -34.22
N ALA A 563 -13.75 23.45 -34.28
CA ALA A 563 -14.03 24.63 -33.46
C ALA A 563 -14.99 25.65 -34.13
N GLY A 564 -15.50 25.31 -35.32
CA GLY A 564 -16.36 26.18 -36.13
C GLY A 564 -17.86 25.88 -36.02
N TRP A 565 -18.32 25.15 -35.00
CA TRP A 565 -19.73 24.81 -34.76
C TRP A 565 -20.11 25.01 -33.30
#